data_AF-A0A3A9EML0-F1
#
_entry.id   AF-A0A3A9EML0-F1
#
_cell.length_a   1.000
_cell.length_b   1.000
_cell.length_c   1.000
_cell.angle_alpha   90.00
_cell.angle_beta   90.00
_cell.angle_gamma   90.00
#
_symmetry.space_group_name_H-M   'P 1'
#
loop_
_entity.id
_entity.type
_entity.pdbx_description
1 polymer ?
#
loop_
_entity_poly.entity_id
_entity_poly.type
_entity_poly.pdbx_seq_one_letter_code
_entity_poly.pdbx_strand_id
1 'polypeptide(L)'
;MMYKRYITRRRARFQSLNGVVNLPWGTAAEKRDGFLWRGDKLLCAASAQNTKDFFVQDDDGQGETRGRLVTAILACLDPQEARQGASNARWEKIWADRRCRAYKRPDLEEHWIWTEDFYNAPIGDLQHIADLVGAKI
;
A
#
# COMPACT_ATOMS: atom_id res chain seq x y z
N MET A 1 -9.56 1.01 9.94
CA MET A 1 -9.12 2.19 10.75
C MET A 1 -9.22 3.46 9.91
N MET A 2 -9.61 4.60 10.47
CA MET A 2 -9.75 5.86 9.71
C MET A 2 -8.52 6.75 9.89
N TYR A 3 -7.49 6.52 9.09
CA TYR A 3 -6.33 7.43 9.04
C TYR A 3 -6.74 8.80 8.46
N LYS A 4 -6.15 9.88 8.96
CA LYS A 4 -6.49 11.26 8.57
C LYS A 4 -5.51 11.85 7.56
N ARG A 5 -4.24 11.50 7.68
CA ARG A 5 -3.15 11.97 6.82
C ARG A 5 -2.64 10.82 5.97
N TYR A 6 -2.32 11.14 4.74
CA TYR A 6 -1.74 10.23 3.78
C TYR A 6 -0.58 10.91 3.07
N ILE A 7 0.31 10.10 2.52
CA ILE A 7 1.39 10.55 1.65
C ILE A 7 1.46 9.67 0.42
N THR A 8 1.87 10.23 -0.71
CA THR A 8 2.09 9.44 -1.92
C THR A 8 3.35 8.58 -1.78
N ARG A 9 3.20 7.25 -1.85
CA ARG A 9 4.33 6.29 -1.81
C ARG A 9 5.03 6.10 -3.15
N ARG A 10 4.44 6.60 -4.24
CA ARG A 10 5.00 6.68 -5.60
C ARG A 10 4.32 7.81 -6.36
N ARG A 11 4.78 8.13 -7.57
CA ARG A 11 4.11 9.15 -8.39
C ARG A 11 2.65 8.76 -8.64
N ALA A 12 1.72 9.60 -8.22
CA ALA A 12 0.29 9.36 -8.34
C ALA A 12 -0.23 9.97 -9.64
N ARG A 13 -0.62 9.13 -10.60
CA ARG A 13 -1.18 9.53 -11.89
C ARG A 13 -2.48 8.78 -12.13
N PHE A 14 -3.60 9.48 -12.09
CA PHE A 14 -4.93 8.90 -12.33
C PHE A 14 -5.97 9.99 -12.62
N GLN A 15 -7.13 9.59 -13.14
CA GLN A 15 -8.26 10.49 -13.35
C GLN A 15 -9.08 10.62 -12.06
N SER A 16 -9.32 11.86 -11.62
CA SER A 16 -10.28 12.19 -10.56
C SER A 16 -11.55 12.82 -11.14
N LEU A 17 -12.56 13.03 -10.28
CA LEU A 17 -13.75 13.81 -10.63
C LEU A 17 -13.41 15.26 -11.04
N ASN A 18 -12.32 15.82 -10.50
CA ASN A 18 -11.88 17.20 -10.76
C ASN A 18 -10.72 17.28 -11.77
N GLY A 19 -10.54 16.25 -12.60
CA GLY A 19 -9.51 16.21 -13.64
C GLY A 19 -8.32 15.31 -13.31
N VAL A 20 -7.23 15.48 -14.07
CA VAL A 20 -6.05 14.62 -13.98
C VAL A 20 -5.27 14.92 -12.69
N VAL A 21 -5.06 13.89 -11.88
CA VAL A 21 -4.16 13.92 -10.73
C VAL A 21 -2.76 13.55 -11.19
N ASN A 22 -1.77 14.37 -10.84
CA ASN A 22 -0.37 14.13 -11.12
C ASN A 22 0.49 14.64 -9.95
N LEU A 23 0.63 13.82 -8.91
CA LEU A 23 1.34 14.19 -7.68
C LEU A 23 2.72 13.50 -7.65
N PRO A 24 3.80 14.24 -7.31
CA PRO A 24 5.09 13.62 -7.05
C PRO A 24 5.01 12.71 -5.82
N TRP A 25 6.01 11.84 -5.66
CA TRP A 25 6.23 11.09 -4.43
C TRP A 25 6.39 12.04 -3.23
N GLY A 26 5.99 11.59 -2.04
CA GLY A 26 6.11 12.40 -0.82
C GLY A 26 5.06 13.52 -0.68
N THR A 27 4.07 13.56 -1.57
CA THR A 27 3.00 14.58 -1.51
C THR A 27 1.99 14.20 -0.43
N ALA A 28 1.80 15.10 0.53
CA ALA A 28 0.77 14.97 1.55
C ALA A 28 -0.65 15.10 0.97
N ALA A 29 -1.57 14.32 1.53
CA ALA A 29 -3.00 14.37 1.29
C ALA A 29 -3.76 14.18 2.62
N GLU A 30 -4.94 14.76 2.70
CA GLU A 30 -5.79 14.69 3.88
C GLU A 30 -7.09 13.97 3.58
N LYS A 31 -7.53 13.11 4.50
CA LYS A 31 -8.83 12.47 4.43
C LYS A 31 -9.89 13.38 5.06
N ARG A 32 -10.89 13.77 4.26
CA ARG A 32 -12.06 14.56 4.68
C ARG A 32 -13.31 13.91 4.08
N ASP A 33 -14.31 13.62 4.91
CA ASP A 33 -15.60 13.05 4.52
C ASP A 33 -15.51 11.79 3.63
N GLY A 34 -14.52 10.93 3.90
CA GLY A 34 -14.33 9.69 3.14
C GLY A 34 -13.54 9.85 1.83
N PHE A 35 -13.03 11.04 1.52
CA PHE A 35 -12.21 11.32 0.33
C PHE A 35 -10.83 11.85 0.71
N LEU A 36 -9.85 11.61 -0.15
CA LEU A 36 -8.52 12.21 -0.07
C LEU A 36 -8.50 13.55 -0.82
N TRP A 37 -7.88 14.54 -0.20
CA TRP A 37 -7.80 15.91 -0.68
C TRP A 37 -6.36 16.41 -0.65
N ARG A 38 -6.03 17.34 -1.56
CA ARG A 38 -4.82 18.16 -1.49
C ARG A 38 -5.21 19.63 -1.62
N GLY A 39 -5.21 20.37 -0.51
CA GLY A 39 -5.85 21.68 -0.45
C GLY A 39 -7.34 21.52 -0.78
N ASP A 40 -7.81 22.26 -1.78
CA ASP A 40 -9.20 22.21 -2.25
C ASP A 40 -9.44 21.19 -3.38
N LYS A 41 -8.41 20.42 -3.76
CA LYS A 41 -8.52 19.43 -4.83
C LYS A 41 -8.89 18.05 -4.28
N LEU A 42 -10.11 17.61 -4.55
CA LEU A 42 -10.54 16.22 -4.34
C LEU A 42 -9.73 15.28 -5.26
N LEU A 43 -9.11 14.28 -4.66
CA LEU A 43 -8.28 13.30 -5.36
C LEU A 43 -9.09 12.03 -5.68
N CYS A 44 -9.51 11.29 -4.67
CA CYS A 44 -10.28 10.05 -4.82
C CYS A 44 -10.93 9.65 -3.49
N ALA A 45 -11.85 8.68 -3.50
CA ALA A 45 -12.37 8.11 -2.26
C ALA A 45 -11.27 7.37 -1.48
N ALA A 46 -11.26 7.49 -0.16
CA ALA A 46 -10.28 6.83 0.70
C ALA A 46 -10.35 5.30 0.60
N SER A 47 -11.50 4.74 0.22
CA SER A 47 -11.70 3.31 -0.05
C SER A 47 -11.38 2.88 -1.48
N ALA A 48 -11.07 3.83 -2.38
CA ALA A 48 -10.82 3.53 -3.80
C ALA A 48 -9.50 2.76 -3.99
N GLN A 49 -9.41 2.02 -5.09
CA GLN A 49 -8.18 1.34 -5.50
C GLN A 49 -7.00 2.31 -5.66
N ASN A 50 -7.26 3.53 -6.17
CA ASN A 50 -6.25 4.59 -6.27
C ASN A 50 -5.57 4.91 -4.92
N THR A 51 -6.30 4.82 -3.80
CA THR A 51 -5.73 5.03 -2.47
C THR A 51 -4.66 3.97 -2.17
N LYS A 52 -4.95 2.70 -2.42
CA LYS A 52 -4.00 1.58 -2.23
C LYS A 52 -2.81 1.66 -3.21
N ASP A 53 -3.08 2.05 -4.45
CA ASP A 53 -2.08 2.08 -5.51
C ASP A 53 -1.04 3.18 -5.33
N PHE A 54 -1.41 4.28 -4.66
CA PHE A 54 -0.57 5.48 -4.63
C PHE A 54 -0.30 6.05 -3.25
N PHE A 55 -1.12 5.75 -2.24
CA PHE A 55 -1.04 6.39 -0.93
C PHE A 55 -0.83 5.38 0.19
N VAL A 56 -0.26 5.87 1.28
CA VAL A 56 -0.14 5.19 2.57
C VAL A 56 -0.46 6.20 3.67
N GLN A 57 -0.96 5.74 4.82
CA GLN A 57 -1.22 6.63 5.94
C GLN A 57 0.06 7.32 6.45
N ASP A 58 -0.09 8.48 7.07
CA ASP A 58 0.98 9.32 7.64
C ASP A 58 0.54 10.01 8.96
N ASP A 59 -0.33 9.37 9.74
CA ASP A 59 -0.80 9.93 11.01
C ASP A 59 0.31 9.90 12.07
N ASP A 60 1.21 8.92 11.98
CA ASP A 60 2.35 8.74 12.88
C ASP A 60 3.66 9.38 12.36
N GLY A 61 3.59 10.14 11.26
CA GLY A 61 4.76 10.76 10.63
C GLY A 61 5.72 9.78 9.94
N GLN A 62 5.32 8.50 9.80
CA GLN A 62 6.15 7.46 9.18
C GLN A 62 5.76 7.14 7.74
N GLY A 63 4.97 8.00 7.09
CA GLY A 63 4.45 7.75 5.75
C GLY A 63 5.55 7.53 4.70
N GLU A 64 6.70 8.19 4.84
CA GLU A 64 7.84 7.99 3.93
C GLU A 64 8.43 6.58 4.07
N THR A 65 8.80 6.18 5.29
CA THR A 65 9.32 4.85 5.63
C THR A 65 8.34 3.77 5.19
N ARG A 66 7.06 3.96 5.51
CA ARG A 66 5.95 3.08 5.10
C ARG A 66 5.88 2.94 3.59
N GLY A 67 5.94 4.06 2.86
CA GLY A 67 5.87 4.07 1.41
C GLY A 67 7.02 3.32 0.75
N ARG A 68 8.25 3.44 1.28
CA ARG A 68 9.42 2.69 0.82
C ARG A 68 9.25 1.20 1.04
N LEU A 69 8.89 0.80 2.27
CA LEU A 69 8.64 -0.59 2.66
C LEU A 69 7.58 -1.25 1.78
N VAL A 70 6.40 -0.64 1.69
CA VAL A 70 5.29 -1.16 0.86
C VAL A 70 5.73 -1.33 -0.59
N THR A 71 6.47 -0.36 -1.13
CA THR A 71 6.93 -0.42 -2.52
C THR A 71 7.95 -1.54 -2.73
N ALA A 72 8.90 -1.72 -1.81
CA ALA A 72 9.90 -2.78 -1.88
C ALA A 72 9.26 -4.18 -1.75
N ILE A 73 8.33 -4.36 -0.82
CA ILE A 73 7.59 -5.61 -0.65
C ILE A 73 6.82 -5.97 -1.92
N LEU A 74 6.07 -5.01 -2.48
CA LEU A 74 5.29 -5.25 -3.69
C LEU A 74 6.18 -5.58 -4.90
N ALA A 75 7.37 -4.98 -5.01
CA ALA A 75 8.33 -5.31 -6.06
C ALA A 75 8.86 -6.75 -5.95
N CYS A 76 9.13 -7.23 -4.73
CA CYS A 76 9.54 -8.63 -4.50
C CYS A 76 8.41 -9.65 -4.70
N LEU A 77 7.17 -9.19 -4.77
CA LEU A 77 5.99 -10.03 -4.96
C LEU A 77 5.36 -9.85 -6.35
N ASP A 78 6.04 -9.14 -7.25
CA ASP A 78 5.53 -8.81 -8.58
C ASP A 78 5.05 -10.09 -9.31
N PRO A 79 3.82 -10.10 -9.86
CA PRO A 79 3.30 -11.22 -10.66
C PRO A 79 4.23 -11.64 -11.82
N GLN A 80 5.06 -10.74 -12.35
CA GLN A 80 6.05 -11.04 -13.38
C GLN A 80 7.23 -11.87 -12.84
N GLU A 81 7.59 -11.71 -11.56
CA GLU A 81 8.49 -12.64 -10.85
C GLU A 81 7.76 -13.92 -10.41
N ALA A 82 6.44 -13.86 -10.16
CA ALA A 82 5.62 -15.04 -9.80
C ALA A 82 5.61 -16.09 -10.90
N ARG A 83 5.54 -15.64 -12.16
CA ARG A 83 5.63 -16.51 -13.36
C ARG A 83 6.97 -17.25 -13.47
N GLN A 84 8.00 -16.82 -12.75
CA GLN A 84 9.32 -17.47 -12.70
C GLN A 84 9.45 -18.46 -11.51
N GLY A 85 8.35 -18.78 -10.83
CA GLY A 85 8.28 -19.79 -9.76
C GLY A 85 8.72 -19.30 -8.38
N ALA A 86 9.66 -18.35 -8.30
CA ALA A 86 10.19 -17.84 -7.04
C ALA A 86 9.18 -17.05 -6.18
N SER A 87 8.22 -16.34 -6.80
CA SER A 87 7.26 -15.54 -6.02
C SER A 87 6.14 -16.36 -5.38
N ASN A 88 5.79 -17.55 -5.90
CA ASN A 88 4.88 -18.48 -5.21
C ASN A 88 5.42 -18.90 -3.83
N ALA A 89 6.72 -19.25 -3.74
CA ALA A 89 7.34 -19.63 -2.46
C ALA A 89 7.39 -18.44 -1.46
N ARG A 90 7.51 -17.20 -1.94
CA ARG A 90 7.43 -16.01 -1.08
C ARG A 90 6.01 -15.81 -0.55
N TRP A 91 4.99 -15.97 -1.39
CA TRP A 91 3.59 -15.91 -0.96
C TRP A 91 3.24 -17.01 0.05
N GLU A 92 3.72 -18.24 -0.14
CA GLU A 92 3.54 -19.32 0.83
C GLU A 92 4.15 -18.97 2.20
N LYS A 93 5.36 -18.40 2.22
CA LYS A 93 6.00 -17.93 3.46
C LYS A 93 5.18 -16.85 4.16
N ILE A 94 4.70 -15.86 3.41
CA ILE A 94 3.85 -14.80 3.95
C ILE A 94 2.60 -15.40 4.59
N TRP A 95 1.90 -16.32 3.94
CA TRP A 95 0.64 -16.86 4.48
C TRP A 95 0.82 -17.95 5.55
N ALA A 96 1.98 -18.59 5.59
CA ALA A 96 2.39 -19.41 6.71
C ALA A 96 2.59 -18.57 7.98
N ASP A 97 3.04 -17.32 7.85
CA ASP A 97 3.27 -16.42 8.96
C ASP A 97 1.96 -15.90 9.59
N ARG A 98 1.85 -16.05 10.92
CA ARG A 98 0.63 -15.69 11.68
C ARG A 98 0.35 -14.19 11.66
N ARG A 99 1.37 -13.34 11.66
CA ARG A 99 1.25 -11.87 11.67
C ARG A 99 0.74 -11.39 10.32
N CYS A 100 1.26 -11.96 9.24
CA CYS A 100 0.89 -11.60 7.87
C CYS A 100 -0.57 -11.96 7.52
N ARG A 101 -1.14 -13.00 8.14
CA ARG A 101 -2.54 -13.41 7.90
C ARG A 101 -3.57 -12.31 8.16
N ALA A 102 -3.28 -11.35 9.04
CA ALA A 102 -4.14 -10.20 9.29
C ALA A 102 -4.33 -9.31 8.03
N TYR A 103 -3.40 -9.38 7.09
CA TYR A 103 -3.41 -8.59 5.85
C TYR A 103 -3.93 -9.36 4.63
N LYS A 104 -4.25 -10.64 4.80
CA LYS A 104 -4.81 -11.48 3.74
C LYS A 104 -6.29 -11.18 3.57
N ARG A 105 -6.75 -11.00 2.33
CA ARG A 105 -8.21 -10.95 2.06
C ARG A 105 -8.83 -12.35 2.29
N PRO A 106 -9.84 -12.48 3.15
CA PRO A 106 -10.45 -13.78 3.45
C PRO A 106 -11.34 -14.32 2.34
N ASP A 107 -11.96 -13.44 1.54
CA ASP A 107 -13.05 -13.79 0.61
C ASP A 107 -12.61 -14.19 -0.80
N LEU A 108 -11.30 -14.31 -1.05
CA LEU A 108 -10.76 -14.62 -2.38
C LEU A 108 -9.74 -15.76 -2.31
N GLU A 109 -9.88 -16.74 -3.19
CA GLU A 109 -8.94 -17.88 -3.35
C GLU A 109 -7.58 -17.43 -3.89
N GLU A 110 -7.50 -16.23 -4.45
CA GLU A 110 -6.27 -15.66 -4.99
C GLU A 110 -5.30 -15.25 -3.87
N HIS A 111 -4.16 -15.94 -3.81
CA HIS A 111 -3.17 -15.78 -2.75
C HIS A 111 -2.37 -14.48 -2.86
N TRP A 112 -2.63 -13.59 -3.83
CA TRP A 112 -1.82 -12.38 -4.07
C TRP A 112 -2.53 -11.07 -3.71
N ILE A 113 -3.67 -11.13 -3.00
CA ILE A 113 -4.50 -9.95 -2.73
C ILE A 113 -4.35 -9.47 -1.28
N TRP A 114 -3.77 -8.28 -1.14
CA TRP A 114 -3.65 -7.56 0.13
C TRP A 114 -4.95 -6.81 0.50
N THR A 115 -5.26 -6.75 1.80
CA THR A 115 -6.28 -5.83 2.34
C THR A 115 -5.77 -4.38 2.31
N GLU A 116 -6.66 -3.41 2.57
CA GLU A 116 -6.24 -2.01 2.74
C GLU A 116 -5.30 -1.82 3.94
N ASP A 117 -5.38 -2.70 4.93
CA ASP A 117 -4.59 -2.64 6.14
C ASP A 117 -3.10 -2.88 5.85
N PHE A 118 -2.75 -3.68 4.84
CA PHE A 118 -1.35 -3.87 4.42
C PHE A 118 -0.67 -2.54 4.07
N TYR A 119 -1.32 -1.73 3.22
CA TYR A 119 -0.76 -0.45 2.75
C TYR A 119 -0.61 0.58 3.87
N ASN A 120 -1.31 0.37 4.99
CA ASN A 120 -1.36 1.28 6.12
C ASN A 120 -0.78 0.66 7.40
N ALA A 121 -0.15 -0.50 7.28
CA ALA A 121 0.31 -1.29 8.42
C ALA A 121 1.34 -0.53 9.27
N PRO A 122 1.47 -0.91 10.56
CA PRO A 122 2.57 -0.45 11.41
C PRO A 122 3.93 -0.74 10.78
N ILE A 123 4.91 0.13 10.99
CA ILE A 123 6.25 -0.03 10.42
C ILE A 123 6.88 -1.37 10.81
N GLY A 124 6.72 -1.82 12.07
CA GLY A 124 7.26 -3.10 12.53
C GLY A 124 6.68 -4.31 11.78
N ASP A 125 5.43 -4.24 11.33
CA ASP A 125 4.80 -5.31 10.53
C ASP A 125 5.36 -5.31 9.12
N LEU A 126 5.48 -4.13 8.52
CA LEU A 126 6.06 -3.98 7.19
C LEU A 126 7.52 -4.39 7.15
N GLN A 127 8.32 -4.07 8.18
CA GLN A 127 9.71 -4.51 8.26
C GLN A 127 9.80 -6.04 8.34
N HIS A 128 8.96 -6.67 9.16
CA HIS A 128 8.89 -8.13 9.25
C HIS A 128 8.53 -8.78 7.91
N ILE A 129 7.54 -8.22 7.20
CA ILE A 129 7.15 -8.71 5.87
C ILE A 129 8.30 -8.51 4.87
N ALA A 130 8.97 -7.35 4.91
CA ALA A 130 10.12 -7.06 4.05
C ALA A 130 11.25 -8.09 4.25
N ASP A 131 11.60 -8.40 5.50
CA ASP A 131 12.61 -9.39 5.83
C ASP A 131 12.21 -10.80 5.35
N LEU A 132 10.92 -11.17 5.53
CA LEU A 132 10.39 -12.46 5.14
C LEU A 132 10.47 -12.73 3.62
N VAL A 133 10.25 -11.68 2.82
CA VAL A 133 10.33 -11.77 1.34
C VAL A 133 11.73 -11.47 0.80
N GLY A 134 12.65 -11.00 1.64
CA GLY A 134 14.00 -10.58 1.26
C GLY A 134 14.03 -9.25 0.49
N ALA A 135 13.10 -8.34 0.79
CA ALA A 135 13.06 -7.01 0.19
C ALA A 135 14.24 -6.15 0.64
N LYS A 136 14.83 -5.41 -0.31
CA LYS A 136 15.90 -4.44 -0.06
C LYS A 136 15.30 -3.03 -0.07
N ILE A 137 15.52 -2.27 1.00
CA ILE A 137 14.94 -0.93 1.24
C ILE A 137 16.00 0.14 1.00
#